data_AF-A0A5D3B0Q7-F1
#
_entry.id   AF-A0A5D3B0Q7-F1
#
_cell.length_a   1.000
_cell.length_b   1.000
_cell.length_c   1.000
_cell.angle_alpha   90.00
_cell.angle_beta   90.00
_cell.angle_gamma   90.00
#
_symmetry.space_group_name_H-M   'P 1'
#
loop_
_entity.id
_entity.type
_entity.pdbx_description
1 polymer ?
#
loop_
_entity_poly.entity_id
_entity_poly.type
_entity_poly.pdbx_seq_one_letter_code
_entity_poly.pdbx_strand_id
1 'polypeptide(L)' 'MALQTHVKKSVGVHWGTWLMSDEAYNKPPLDLEIARKKLNVEEEQFCVLPVGKTIVLEND' A
#
# COMPACT_ATOMS: atom_id res chain seq x y z
N MET A 1 -2.28 -11.83 -1.51
CA MET A 1 -3.59 -11.31 -1.06
C MET A 1 -4.19 -10.29 -2.03
N ALA A 2 -3.64 -9.09 -2.19
CA ALA A 2 -4.24 -8.05 -3.05
C ALA A 2 -4.46 -8.50 -4.51
N LEU A 3 -3.44 -9.07 -5.16
CA LEU A 3 -3.57 -9.55 -6.55
C LEU A 3 -4.46 -10.79 -6.72
N GLN A 4 -4.60 -11.59 -5.66
CA GLN A 4 -5.39 -12.84 -5.70
C GLN A 4 -6.89 -12.59 -5.49
N THR A 5 -7.27 -11.44 -4.94
CA THR A 5 -8.66 -11.08 -4.64
C THR A 5 -9.32 -10.27 -5.74
N HIS A 6 -8.59 -9.95 -6.83
CA HIS A 6 -9.07 -9.17 -7.97
C HIS A 6 -9.72 -7.82 -7.59
N VAL A 7 -9.26 -7.21 -6.49
CA VAL A 7 -9.73 -5.89 -6.05
C VAL A 7 -9.21 -4.79 -6.97
N LYS A 8 -10.04 -3.78 -7.23
CA LYS A 8 -9.65 -2.60 -8.02
C LYS A 8 -8.66 -1.68 -7.29
N LYS A 9 -8.75 -1.60 -5.96
CA LYS A 9 -7.95 -0.71 -5.11
C LYS A 9 -7.53 -1.42 -3.83
N SER A 10 -6.27 -1.27 -3.44
CA SER A 10 -5.70 -1.72 -2.16
C SER A 10 -4.96 -0.57 -1.50
N VAL A 11 -5.06 -0.46 -0.17
CA VAL A 11 -4.36 0.56 0.63
C VAL A 11 -3.50 -0.13 1.68
N GLY A 12 -2.20 0.17 1.70
CA GLY A 12 -1.26 -0.34 2.69
C GLY A 12 -1.50 0.31 4.05
N VAL A 13 -1.84 -0.51 5.05
CA VAL A 13 -2.10 -0.10 6.43
C VAL A 13 -1.08 -0.72 7.39
N HIS A 14 -1.26 -0.50 8.70
CA HIS A 14 -0.48 -1.09 9.81
C HIS A 14 0.96 -0.57 9.98
N TRP A 15 1.62 -0.17 8.91
CA TRP A 15 2.97 0.41 8.97
C TRP A 15 2.99 1.82 9.59
N GLY A 16 4.17 2.26 10.06
CA GLY A 16 4.43 3.65 10.45
C GLY A 16 3.68 4.16 11.69
N THR A 17 2.93 3.30 12.38
CA THR A 17 2.15 3.67 13.57
C THR A 17 2.82 3.16 14.84
N TRP A 18 3.09 1.85 14.94
CA TRP A 18 3.77 1.22 16.06
C TRP A 18 4.97 0.39 15.61
N LEU A 19 6.01 0.35 16.43
CA LEU A 19 7.16 -0.53 16.20
C LEU A 19 6.81 -1.94 16.70
N MET A 20 6.27 -2.77 15.79
CA MET A 20 5.80 -4.14 16.07
C MET A 20 6.71 -5.22 15.48
N SER A 21 7.79 -4.83 14.82
CA SER A 21 8.80 -5.71 14.24
C SER A 21 10.16 -4.99 14.22
N ASP A 22 11.22 -5.68 13.81
CA ASP A 22 12.58 -5.14 13.71
C ASP A 22 12.82 -4.33 12.41
N GLU A 23 11.81 -4.22 11.54
CA GLU A 23 11.96 -3.44 10.31
C GLU A 23 11.96 -1.93 10.60
N ALA A 24 12.70 -1.16 9.81
CA ALA A 24 12.62 0.30 9.91
C ALA A 24 11.19 0.77 9.64
N TYR A 25 10.68 1.74 10.40
CA TYR A 25 9.27 2.15 10.36
C TYR A 25 8.75 2.55 8.97
N ASN A 26 9.64 3.03 8.08
CA ASN A 26 9.36 3.44 6.71
C ASN A 26 9.73 2.38 5.65
N LYS A 27 10.21 1.21 6.07
CA LYS A 27 10.57 0.11 5.18
C LYS A 27 9.37 -0.48 4.43
N PRO A 28 8.17 -0.66 5.04
CA PRO A 28 7.06 -1.30 4.34
C PRO A 28 6.58 -0.55 3.08
N PRO A 29 6.41 0.79 3.07
CA PRO A 29 6.13 1.54 1.85
C PRO A 29 7.18 1.38 0.75
N LEU A 30 8.47 1.37 1.12
CA LEU A 30 9.57 1.24 0.17
C LEU A 30 9.58 -0.16 -0.48
N ASP A 31 9.36 -1.20 0.33
CA ASP A 31 9.29 -2.56 -0.18
C ASP A 31 8.04 -2.80 -1.02
N LEU A 32 6.93 -2.14 -0.68
CA LEU A 32 5.73 -2.14 -1.52
C LEU A 32 6.03 -1.52 -2.90
N GLU A 33 6.73 -0.38 -2.96
CA GLU A 33 7.12 0.24 -4.24
C GLU A 33 7.96 -0.70 -5.10
N ILE A 34 8.94 -1.38 -4.49
CA ILE A 34 9.80 -2.36 -5.17
C ILE A 34 8.96 -3.54 -5.68
N ALA A 35 8.06 -4.07 -4.86
CA ALA A 35 7.21 -5.20 -5.23
C ALA A 35 6.23 -4.83 -6.37
N ARG A 36 5.65 -3.64 -6.32
CA ARG A 36 4.77 -3.10 -7.37
C ARG A 36 5.48 -3.05 -8.71
N LYS A 37 6.69 -2.47 -8.76
CA LYS A 37 7.51 -2.40 -9.98
C LYS A 37 7.86 -3.78 -10.51
N LYS A 38 8.20 -4.74 -9.64
CA LYS A 38 8.51 -6.12 -10.04
C LYS A 38 7.32 -6.88 -10.63
N LEU A 39 6.11 -6.55 -10.17
CA LEU A 39 4.87 -7.25 -10.54
C LEU A 39 4.00 -6.45 -11.53
N ASN A 40 4.51 -5.33 -12.06
CA ASN A 40 3.76 -4.40 -12.93
C ASN A 40 2.40 -3.99 -12.35
N VAL A 41 2.40 -3.54 -11.08
CA VAL A 41 1.20 -3.06 -10.39
C VAL A 41 1.20 -1.54 -10.31
N GLU A 42 0.18 -0.90 -10.89
CA GLU A 42 0.02 0.56 -10.91
C GLU A 42 -0.25 1.17 -9.53
N GLU A 43 0.19 2.41 -9.29
CA GLU A 43 0.06 3.12 -7.97
C GLU A 43 -1.38 3.24 -7.54
N GLU A 44 -2.20 3.48 -8.53
CA GLU A 44 -3.63 3.58 -8.44
C GLU A 44 -4.26 2.25 -8.01
N GLN A 45 -3.63 1.10 -8.23
CA GLN A 45 -4.16 -0.21 -7.82
C GLN A 45 -3.76 -0.59 -6.39
N PHE A 46 -2.54 -0.25 -5.94
CA PHE A 46 -2.07 -0.52 -4.58
C PHE A 46 -1.15 0.61 -4.08
N CYS A 47 -1.66 1.47 -3.21
CA CYS A 47 -0.94 2.64 -2.69
C CYS A 47 -0.79 2.62 -1.16
N VAL A 48 0.02 3.57 -0.66
CA VAL A 48 0.00 4.02 0.74
C VAL A 48 -0.50 5.46 0.81
N LEU A 49 -1.00 5.87 1.97
CA LEU A 49 -1.46 7.23 2.22
C LEU A 49 -0.67 7.86 3.38
N PRO A 50 -0.36 9.16 3.32
CA PRO A 50 0.07 9.91 4.50
C PRO A 50 -0.98 9.87 5.61
N VAL A 51 -0.53 10.00 6.86
CA VAL A 51 -1.42 10.03 8.03
C VAL A 51 -2.42 11.19 7.89
N GLY A 52 -3.71 10.86 8.06
CA GLY A 52 -4.81 11.82 7.93
C GLY A 52 -5.28 12.09 6.49
N LYS A 53 -4.63 11.54 5.45
CA LYS A 53 -5.10 11.70 4.07
C LYS A 53 -6.36 10.86 3.83
N THR A 54 -7.34 11.48 3.17
CA THR A 54 -8.54 10.80 2.67
C THR A 54 -8.43 10.60 1.16
N ILE A 55 -8.96 9.48 0.66
CA ILE A 55 -9.18 9.25 -0.77
C ILE A 55 -10.67 9.01 -1.01
N VAL A 56 -11.19 9.55 -2.11
CA VAL A 56 -12.55 9.27 -2.59
C VAL A 56 -12.44 8.21 -3.67
N LEU A 57 -13.30 7.20 -3.60
CA LEU A 57 -13.42 6.19 -4.65
C LEU A 57 -14.63 6.58 -5.50
N GLU A 58 -14.41 6.80 -6.78
CA GLU A 58 -15.48 6.99 -7.74
C GLU A 58 -15.99 5.62 -8.19
N ASN A 59 -17.31 5.51 -8.36
CA ASN A 59 -17.93 4.37 -9.01
C ASN A 59 -18.11 4.74 -10.48
N ASP A 60 -17.33 4.11 -11.36
CA ASP A 60 -17.70 4.01 -12.78
C ASP A 60 -18.95 3.13 -12.95
#